data_AF-A0A933H6S2-F1
#
_entry.id   AF-A0A933H6S2-F1
#
_cell.length_a   1.000
_cell.length_b   1.000
_cell.length_c   1.000
_cell.angle_alpha   90.00
_cell.angle_beta   90.00
_cell.angle_gamma   90.00
#
_symmetry.space_group_name_H-M   'P 1'
#
loop_
_entity.id
_entity.type
_entity.pdbx_description
1 polymer ?
#
loop_
_entity_poly.entity_id
_entity_poly.type
_entity_poly.pdbx_seq_one_letter_code
_entity_poly.pdbx_strand_id
1 'polypeptide(L)'
;MKRMNIVWGILLIGIGVITLMQTMGVIAGGLGFVWAFVFVAVGATFLWTFITDRSRWWALIPAFVLLSLAATAFLEGALPETSGRWTGAVFMGGLSLSFWAVYLVRRDYWWAI
;
A
#
# COMPACT_ATOMS: atom_id res chain seq x y z
N MET A 1 -24.51 23.14 -4.78
CA MET A 1 -23.91 22.07 -3.96
C MET A 1 -24.39 20.65 -4.33
N LYS A 2 -25.70 20.38 -4.56
CA LYS A 2 -26.20 19.01 -4.87
C LYS A 2 -25.65 18.33 -6.14
N ARG A 3 -25.39 19.08 -7.24
CA ARG A 3 -24.85 18.51 -8.49
C ARG A 3 -23.44 17.94 -8.35
N MET A 4 -22.59 18.54 -7.52
CA MET A 4 -21.21 18.11 -7.32
C MET A 4 -21.14 16.71 -6.69
N ASN A 5 -22.05 16.40 -5.78
CA ASN A 5 -22.11 15.09 -5.12
C ASN A 5 -22.52 13.96 -6.09
N ILE A 6 -23.36 14.26 -7.08
CA ILE A 6 -23.77 13.28 -8.11
C ILE A 6 -22.60 12.99 -9.06
N VAL A 7 -21.84 14.02 -9.45
CA VAL A 7 -20.64 13.85 -10.29
C VAL A 7 -19.63 12.96 -9.56
N TRP A 8 -19.36 13.23 -8.28
CA TRP A 8 -18.49 12.37 -7.47
C TRP A 8 -19.00 10.94 -7.33
N GLY A 9 -20.31 10.76 -7.16
CA GLY A 9 -20.94 9.44 -7.09
C GLY A 9 -20.76 8.64 -8.38
N ILE A 10 -21.05 9.23 -9.55
CA ILE A 10 -20.88 8.57 -10.85
C ILE A 10 -19.40 8.23 -11.08
N LEU A 11 -18.50 9.14 -10.71
CA LEU A 11 -17.06 8.95 -10.87
C LEU A 11 -16.55 7.80 -9.98
N LEU A 12 -16.98 7.74 -8.72
CA LEU A 12 -16.67 6.64 -7.79
C LEU A 12 -17.19 5.29 -8.30
N ILE A 13 -18.43 5.25 -8.80
CA ILE A 13 -19.02 4.03 -9.38
C ILE A 13 -18.21 3.60 -10.61
N GLY A 14 -17.86 4.54 -11.50
CA GLY A 14 -17.04 4.26 -12.68
C GLY A 14 -15.68 3.68 -12.32
N ILE A 15 -14.97 4.28 -11.36
CA ILE A 15 -13.70 3.75 -10.84
C ILE A 15 -13.90 2.34 -10.26
N GLY A 16 -14.93 2.13 -9.46
CA GLY A 16 -15.23 0.83 -8.85
C GLY A 16 -15.52 -0.28 -9.88
N VAL A 17 -16.22 0.05 -10.96
CA VAL A 17 -16.47 -0.91 -12.05
C VAL A 17 -15.18 -1.24 -12.79
N ILE A 18 -14.34 -0.25 -13.08
CA ILE A 18 -13.05 -0.45 -13.75
C ILE A 18 -12.12 -1.34 -12.90
N THR A 19 -12.03 -1.08 -11.60
CA THR A 19 -11.20 -1.89 -10.69
C THR A 19 -11.75 -3.30 -10.51
N LEU A 20 -13.08 -3.47 -10.50
CA LEU A 20 -13.69 -4.80 -10.45
C LEU A 20 -13.33 -5.62 -11.71
N MET A 21 -13.41 -5.02 -12.89
CA MET A 21 -13.04 -5.67 -14.15
C MET A 21 -11.56 -6.06 -14.17
N GLN A 22 -10.68 -5.26 -13.57
CA GLN A 22 -9.27 -5.61 -13.38
C GLN A 22 -9.12 -6.83 -12.46
N THR A 23 -9.82 -6.88 -11.32
CA THR A 23 -9.77 -8.02 -10.39
C THR A 23 -10.28 -9.32 -11.02
N MET A 24 -11.28 -9.23 -11.91
CA MET A 24 -11.80 -10.38 -12.65
C MET A 24 -10.88 -10.85 -13.79
N GLY A 25 -9.75 -10.19 -14.01
CA GLY A 25 -8.80 -10.53 -15.10
C GLY A 25 -9.30 -10.13 -16.49
N VAL A 26 -10.36 -9.31 -16.58
CA VAL A 26 -10.90 -8.83 -17.86
C VAL A 26 -10.01 -7.73 -18.45
N ILE A 27 -9.36 -6.93 -17.61
CA ILE A 27 -8.45 -5.85 -18.00
C ILE A 27 -7.02 -6.23 -17.61
N ALA A 28 -6.11 -6.26 -18.57
CA ALA A 28 -4.72 -6.62 -18.34
C ALA A 28 -3.92 -5.50 -17.62
N GLY A 29 -3.34 -5.85 -16.46
CA GLY A 29 -2.06 -5.40 -15.87
C GLY A 29 -1.75 -3.91 -15.58
N GLY A 30 -2.21 -2.96 -16.39
CA GLY A 30 -1.68 -1.58 -16.37
C GLY A 30 -1.99 -0.78 -15.10
N LEU A 31 -3.15 -1.02 -14.49
CA LEU A 31 -3.57 -0.33 -13.27
C LEU A 31 -2.81 -0.80 -12.01
N GLY A 32 -2.14 -1.96 -12.04
CA GLY A 32 -1.29 -2.43 -10.94
C GLY A 32 -0.18 -1.43 -10.62
N PHE A 33 0.43 -0.84 -11.66
CA PHE A 33 1.44 0.22 -11.48
C PHE A 33 0.85 1.49 -10.89
N VAL A 34 -0.37 1.87 -11.27
CA VAL A 34 -1.05 3.04 -10.70
C VAL A 34 -1.22 2.86 -9.19
N TRP A 35 -1.69 1.68 -8.76
CA TRP A 35 -1.81 1.37 -7.34
C TRP A 35 -0.46 1.35 -6.63
N ALA A 36 0.58 0.77 -7.26
CA ALA A 36 1.94 0.80 -6.71
C ALA A 36 2.41 2.24 -6.45
N PHE A 37 2.25 3.15 -7.43
CA PHE A 37 2.62 4.56 -7.26
C PHE A 37 1.81 5.27 -6.18
N VAL A 38 0.50 5.02 -6.11
CA VAL A 38 -0.37 5.59 -5.06
C VAL A 38 0.11 5.13 -3.68
N PHE A 39 0.37 3.84 -3.49
CA PHE A 39 0.83 3.31 -2.22
C PHE A 39 2.22 3.81 -1.84
N VAL A 40 3.15 3.96 -2.79
CA VAL A 40 4.46 4.61 -2.52
C VAL A 40 4.25 6.06 -2.08
N ALA A 41 3.43 6.83 -2.79
CA ALA A 41 3.20 8.23 -2.47
C ALA A 41 2.63 8.39 -1.06
N VAL A 42 1.60 7.61 -0.71
CA VAL A 42 0.99 7.66 0.63
C VAL A 42 1.97 7.13 1.68
N GLY A 43 2.65 6.01 1.44
CA GLY A 43 3.64 5.44 2.35
C GLY A 43 4.80 6.40 2.64
N ALA A 44 5.25 7.13 1.62
CA ALA A 44 6.28 8.15 1.75
C ALA A 44 5.85 9.31 2.67
N THR A 45 4.57 9.69 2.70
CA THR A 45 4.09 10.72 3.64
C THR A 45 4.21 10.30 5.11
N PHE A 46 3.96 9.03 5.41
CA PHE A 46 4.14 8.48 6.76
C PHE A 46 5.62 8.34 7.10
N LEU A 47 6.44 7.89 6.16
CA LEU A 47 7.89 7.81 6.35
C LEU A 47 8.49 9.21 6.59
N TRP A 48 8.01 10.21 5.85
CA TRP A 48 8.38 11.62 6.04
C TRP A 48 8.02 12.12 7.44
N THR A 49 6.82 11.78 7.93
CA THR A 49 6.36 12.13 9.28
C THR A 49 7.29 11.53 10.33
N PHE A 50 7.72 10.28 10.17
CA PHE A 50 8.67 9.64 11.07
C PHE A 50 10.07 10.29 11.03
N ILE A 51 10.59 10.59 9.84
CA ILE A 51 11.92 11.20 9.69
C ILE A 51 11.94 12.60 10.30
N THR A 52 10.86 13.37 10.14
CA THR A 52 10.70 14.72 10.69
C THR A 52 10.62 14.70 12.22
N ASP A 53 9.89 13.75 12.79
CA ASP A 53 9.70 13.63 14.23
C ASP A 53 9.76 12.16 14.65
N ARG A 54 10.95 11.75 15.10
CA ARG A 54 11.21 10.38 15.58
C ARG A 54 10.38 9.99 16.80
N SER A 55 9.75 10.97 17.48
CA SER A 55 8.81 10.65 18.55
C SER A 55 7.56 9.94 18.02
N ARG A 56 7.19 10.17 16.76
CA ARG A 56 6.05 9.58 16.03
C ARG A 56 6.40 8.23 15.41
N TRP A 57 6.93 7.33 16.22
CA TRP A 57 7.31 5.96 15.83
C TRP A 57 6.16 5.18 15.17
N TRP A 58 4.92 5.48 15.55
CA TRP A 58 3.72 4.83 15.03
C TRP A 58 3.59 4.96 13.51
N ALA A 59 4.20 5.98 12.90
CA ALA A 59 4.15 6.21 11.45
C ALA A 59 4.95 5.18 10.65
N LEU A 60 5.88 4.45 11.27
CA LEU A 60 6.59 3.35 10.62
C LEU A 60 5.65 2.22 10.20
N ILE A 61 4.66 1.87 11.04
CA ILE A 61 3.72 0.79 10.74
C ILE A 61 2.95 1.05 9.44
N PRO A 62 2.17 2.14 9.29
CA PRO A 62 1.46 2.43 8.06
C PRO A 62 2.41 2.68 6.88
N ALA A 63 3.60 3.25 7.10
CA ALA A 63 4.59 3.41 6.03
C ALA A 63 5.01 2.05 5.45
N PHE A 64 5.43 1.10 6.29
CA PHE A 64 5.88 -0.21 5.84
C PHE A 64 4.72 -1.06 5.27
N VAL A 65 3.52 -0.97 5.82
CA VAL A 65 2.31 -1.62 5.25
C VAL A 65 2.03 -1.11 3.84
N LEU A 66 2.07 0.21 3.63
CA LEU A 66 1.82 0.80 2.32
C LEU A 66 2.94 0.49 1.33
N LEU A 67 4.20 0.51 1.79
CA LEU A 67 5.34 0.15 0.94
C LEU A 67 5.33 -1.34 0.58
N SER A 68 4.85 -2.22 1.47
CA SER A 68 4.69 -3.64 1.12
C SER A 68 3.57 -3.86 0.12
N LEU A 69 2.45 -3.15 0.25
CA LEU A 69 1.36 -3.13 -0.75
C LEU A 69 1.83 -2.55 -2.10
N ALA A 70 2.69 -1.53 -2.08
CA ALA A 70 3.30 -1.01 -3.30
C ALA A 70 4.18 -2.07 -3.98
N ALA A 71 5.00 -2.78 -3.20
CA ALA A 71 5.86 -3.83 -3.70
C ALA A 71 5.05 -5.00 -4.28
N THR A 72 3.94 -5.41 -3.64
CA THR A 72 3.05 -6.45 -4.18
C THR A 72 2.38 -6.01 -5.47
N ALA A 73 1.81 -4.79 -5.51
CA ALA A 73 1.16 -4.27 -6.71
C ALA A 73 2.14 -4.13 -7.89
N PHE A 74 3.39 -3.73 -7.60
CA PHE A 74 4.45 -3.68 -8.59
C PHE A 74 4.84 -5.07 -9.08
N LEU A 75 4.98 -6.04 -8.17
CA LEU A 75 5.34 -7.42 -8.52
C LEU A 75 4.27 -8.09 -9.40
N GLU A 76 3.00 -7.85 -9.10
CA GLU A 76 1.87 -8.33 -9.91
C GLU A 76 1.89 -7.73 -11.33
N GLY A 77 2.24 -6.45 -11.47
CA GLY A 77 2.36 -5.80 -12.77
C GLY A 77 3.62 -6.21 -13.54
N ALA A 78 4.75 -6.40 -12.86
CA ALA A 78 6.04 -6.66 -13.48
C ALA A 78 6.29 -8.15 -13.79
N LEU A 79 5.80 -9.05 -12.94
CA LEU A 79 6.00 -10.50 -13.06
C LEU A 79 4.70 -11.30 -12.83
N PRO A 80 3.69 -11.19 -13.72
CA PRO A 80 2.36 -11.76 -13.50
C PRO A 80 2.35 -13.28 -13.25
N GLU A 81 3.23 -14.03 -13.91
CA GLU A 81 3.30 -15.49 -13.84
C GLU A 81 3.81 -16.02 -12.49
N THR A 82 4.64 -15.23 -11.79
CA THR A 82 5.29 -15.65 -10.52
C THR A 82 4.75 -14.93 -9.29
N SER A 83 4.05 -13.81 -9.48
CA SER A 83 3.59 -12.93 -8.42
C SER A 83 2.78 -13.66 -7.36
N GLY A 84 1.83 -14.52 -7.75
CA GLY A 84 0.94 -15.22 -6.81
C GLY A 84 1.64 -16.06 -5.74
N ARG A 85 2.87 -16.53 -5.99
CA ARG A 85 3.66 -17.28 -5.00
C ARG A 85 4.37 -16.38 -3.98
N TRP A 86 4.70 -15.15 -4.39
CA TRP A 86 5.54 -14.22 -3.63
C TRP A 86 4.75 -13.08 -3.00
N THR A 87 3.56 -12.72 -3.51
CA THR A 87 2.72 -11.64 -3.01
C THR A 87 2.49 -11.74 -1.50
N GLY A 88 2.09 -12.92 -1.02
CA GLY A 88 1.89 -13.15 0.42
C GLY A 88 3.17 -12.98 1.24
N ALA A 89 4.30 -13.48 0.75
CA ALA A 89 5.59 -13.35 1.42
C ALA A 89 6.10 -11.90 1.46
N VAL A 90 5.93 -11.14 0.38
CA VAL A 90 6.30 -9.72 0.30
C VAL A 90 5.43 -8.89 1.25
N PHE A 91 4.11 -9.11 1.24
CA PHE A 91 3.20 -8.38 2.13
C PHE A 91 3.47 -8.69 3.61
N MET A 92 3.51 -9.97 3.97
CA MET A 92 3.75 -10.43 5.35
C MET A 92 5.16 -10.10 5.83
N GLY A 93 6.16 -10.23 4.96
CA GLY A 93 7.54 -9.82 5.25
C GLY A 93 7.63 -8.32 5.50
N GLY A 94 6.97 -7.50 4.69
CA GLY A 94 6.88 -6.05 4.91
C GLY A 94 6.13 -5.67 6.20
N LEU A 95 5.05 -6.40 6.52
CA LEU A 95 4.36 -6.26 7.80
C LEU A 95 5.30 -6.58 8.98
N SER A 96 6.00 -7.71 8.94
CA SER A 96 6.97 -8.10 9.97
C SER A 96 8.09 -7.07 10.12
N LEU A 97 8.63 -6.57 9.00
CA LEU A 97 9.63 -5.50 8.97
C LEU A 97 9.13 -4.22 9.64
N SER A 98 7.83 -3.94 9.61
CA SER A 98 7.27 -2.77 10.28
C SER A 98 7.43 -2.84 11.81
N PHE A 99 7.20 -4.02 12.41
CA PHE A 99 7.36 -4.24 13.84
C PHE A 99 8.85 -4.19 14.21
N TRP A 100 9.71 -4.85 13.44
CA TRP A 100 11.16 -4.77 13.65
C TRP A 100 11.67 -3.34 13.53
N ALA A 101 11.21 -2.56 12.55
CA ALA A 101 11.59 -1.16 12.42
C ALA A 101 11.20 -0.33 13.65
N VAL A 102 10.01 -0.57 14.21
CA VAL A 102 9.58 0.06 15.47
C VAL A 102 10.49 -0.34 16.63
N TYR A 103 10.78 -1.64 16.79
CA TYR A 103 11.65 -2.15 17.84
C TYR A 103 13.07 -1.56 17.75
N LEU A 104 13.65 -1.49 16.55
CA LEU A 104 14.99 -0.94 16.34
C LEU A 104 15.08 0.53 16.74
N VAL A 105 13.99 1.29 16.59
CA VAL A 105 13.90 2.71 16.95
C VAL A 105 13.57 2.91 18.43
N ARG A 106 12.72 2.06 18.99
CA ARG A 106 12.26 2.10 20.38
C ARG A 106 12.46 0.71 20.99
N ARG A 107 13.67 0.46 21.48
CA ARG A 107 14.03 -0.84 22.10
C ARG A 107 13.21 -1.16 23.35
N ASP A 108 12.59 -0.15 23.95
CA ASP A 108 11.68 -0.28 25.09
C ASP A 108 10.34 -0.95 24.71
N TYR A 109 10.02 -1.03 23.41
CA TYR A 109 8.80 -1.63 22.89
C TYR A 109 8.97 -3.13 22.62
N TRP A 110 9.01 -3.90 23.70
CA TRP A 110 9.10 -5.37 23.68
C TRP A 110 7.96 -6.08 22.94
N TRP A 111 6.80 -5.42 22.80
CA TRP A 111 5.65 -5.94 22.04
C TRP A 111 5.91 -6.06 20.53
N ALA A 112 6.98 -5.44 20.02
CA ALA A 112 7.31 -5.40 18.61
C ALA A 112 8.24 -6.55 18.15
N ILE A 113 8.46 -7.57 19.00
CA ILE A 113 9.18 -8.82 18.73
C ILE A 113 8.21 -9.99 18.72
#